data_AF-A0A2M7MYU3-F1
#
_entry.id   AF-A0A2M7MYU3-F1
#
_cell.length_a   1.000
_cell.length_b   1.000
_cell.length_c   1.000
_cell.angle_alpha   90.00
_cell.angle_beta   90.00
_cell.angle_gamma   90.00
#
_symmetry.space_group_name_H-M   'P 1'
#
loop_
_entity.id
_entity.type
_entity.pdbx_description
1 polymer ?
#
loop_
_entity_poly.entity_id
_entity_poly.type
_entity_poly.pdbx_seq_one_letter_code
_entity_poly.pdbx_strand_id
1 'polypeptide(L)' 'MEWASWSDFWNMGGYGLYIWGSYGVTVAGVLIEVILLKRASAETRRSLKRMQQWEEQ' A
#
# COMPACT_ATOMS: atom_id res chain seq x y z
N MET A 1 -11.19 -13.12 -26.71
CA MET A 1 -9.84 -13.42 -26.18
C MET A 1 -10.03 -13.50 -24.69
N GLU A 2 -10.39 -14.71 -24.27
CA GLU A 2 -10.86 -15.05 -22.94
C GLU A 2 -9.63 -15.11 -22.04
N TRP A 3 -9.47 -14.16 -21.11
CA TRP A 3 -8.57 -14.36 -19.97
C TRP A 3 -9.22 -15.46 -19.12
N ALA A 4 -8.88 -16.72 -19.42
CA ALA A 4 -9.55 -17.89 -18.87
C ALA A 4 -8.96 -18.20 -17.49
N SER A 5 -9.32 -17.36 -16.52
CA SER A 5 -9.19 -17.62 -15.08
C SER A 5 -7.76 -17.67 -14.51
N TRP A 6 -7.71 -17.73 -13.18
CA TRP A 6 -6.49 -17.97 -12.38
C TRP A 6 -5.72 -19.23 -12.80
N SER A 7 -6.37 -20.15 -13.53
CA SER A 7 -5.77 -21.35 -14.11
C SER A 7 -4.69 -21.02 -15.14
N ASP A 8 -4.90 -20.06 -16.04
CA ASP A 8 -3.91 -19.67 -17.05
C ASP A 8 -2.64 -19.10 -16.41
N PHE A 9 -2.78 -18.46 -15.24
CA PHE A 9 -1.67 -17.92 -14.49
C PHE A 9 -0.73 -19.01 -13.96
N TRP A 10 -1.30 -20.12 -13.48
CA TRP A 10 -0.54 -21.29 -13.04
C TRP A 10 0.02 -22.09 -14.22
N ASN A 11 -0.70 -22.10 -15.34
CA ASN A 11 -0.32 -22.80 -16.56
C ASN A 11 0.81 -22.10 -17.35
N MET A 12 1.18 -20.86 -17.01
CA MET A 12 2.32 -20.12 -17.60
C MET A 12 3.70 -20.68 -17.20
N GLY A 13 3.77 -21.78 -16.44
CA GLY A 13 5.02 -22.52 -16.23
C GLY A 13 6.14 -21.73 -15.54
N GLY A 14 5.79 -20.80 -14.65
CA GLY A 14 6.75 -19.98 -13.89
C GLY A 14 7.00 -18.57 -14.44
N TYR A 15 6.62 -18.26 -15.68
CA TYR A 15 6.69 -16.90 -16.23
C TYR A 15 5.73 -15.92 -15.54
N GLY A 16 4.61 -16.42 -15.02
CA GLY A 16 3.64 -15.61 -14.27
C GLY A 16 4.26 -14.95 -13.04
N LEU A 17 5.15 -15.66 -12.32
CA LEU A 17 5.86 -15.16 -11.14
C LEU A 17 6.81 -14.00 -11.46
N TYR A 18 7.42 -13.98 -12.64
CA TYR A 18 8.28 -12.87 -13.07
C TYR A 18 7.47 -11.60 -13.33
N ILE A 19 6.36 -11.73 -14.05
CA ILE A 19 5.50 -10.60 -14.41
C ILE A 19 4.85 -10.02 -13.16
N TRP A 20 4.22 -10.89 -12.36
CA TRP A 20 3.52 -10.47 -11.15
C TRP A 20 4.47 -10.13 -10.00
N GLY A 21 5.71 -10.60 -10.03
CA GLY A 21 6.76 -10.17 -9.13
C GLY A 21 6.96 -8.65 -9.19
N SER A 22 7.11 -8.08 -10.39
CA SER A 22 7.26 -6.63 -10.57
C SER A 22 6.04 -5.84 -10.09
N TYR A 23 4.82 -6.30 -10.42
CA TYR A 23 3.59 -5.70 -9.88
C TYR A 23 3.51 -5.81 -8.36
N GLY A 24 3.93 -6.94 -7.80
CA GLY A 24 4.01 -7.17 -6.35
C GLY A 24 4.98 -6.20 -5.67
N VAL A 25 6.16 -5.95 -6.25
CA VAL A 25 7.12 -4.97 -5.75
C VAL A 25 6.54 -3.55 -5.79
N THR A 26 5.86 -3.18 -6.88
CA THR A 26 5.20 -1.87 -6.98
C THR A 26 4.10 -1.71 -5.92
N VAL A 27 3.23 -2.71 -5.77
CA VAL A 27 2.18 -2.71 -4.74
C VAL A 27 2.79 -2.64 -3.33
N ALA A 28 3.87 -3.38 -3.08
CA ALA A 28 4.58 -3.34 -1.80
C ALA A 28 5.14 -1.93 -1.52
N GLY A 29 5.79 -1.29 -2.49
CA GLY A 29 6.28 0.07 -2.37
C GLY A 29 5.17 1.07 -2.03
N VAL A 30 4.05 1.02 -2.76
CA VAL A 30 2.89 1.88 -2.49
C VAL A 30 2.31 1.63 -1.10
N LEU A 31 2.19 0.38 -0.68
CA LEU A 31 1.68 0.04 0.66
C LEU A 31 2.60 0.57 1.76
N ILE A 32 3.91 0.44 1.59
CA ILE A 32 4.91 0.97 2.54
C ILE A 32 4.74 2.49 2.67
N GLU A 33 4.68 3.22 1.55
CA GLU A 33 4.47 4.67 1.55
C GLU A 33 3.16 5.06 2.25
N VAL A 34 2.06 4.36 1.96
CA VAL A 34 0.76 4.61 2.62
C VAL A 34 0.82 4.36 4.12
N ILE A 35 1.52 3.32 4.57
CA ILE A 35 1.70 3.02 6.00
C ILE A 35 2.53 4.12 6.66
N LEU A 36 3.64 4.53 6.04
CA LEU A 36 4.50 5.60 6.54
C LEU A 36 3.75 6.92 6.63
N LEU A 37 3.01 7.29 5.58
CA LEU A 37 2.16 8.48 5.53
C LEU A 37 1.08 8.45 6.61
N LYS A 38 0.43 7.30 6.84
CA LYS A 38 -0.55 7.15 7.92
C LYS A 38 0.07 7.35 9.30
N ARG A 39 1.27 6.82 9.53
CA ARG A 39 2.00 6.98 10.80
C ARG A 39 2.39 8.44 11.01
N ALA A 40 2.93 9.10 9.98
CA ALA A 40 3.28 10.52 10.01
C ALA A 40 2.04 11.41 10.24
N SER A 41 0.95 11.13 9.53
CA SER A 41 -0.32 11.88 9.68
C SER A 41 -0.91 11.74 11.09
N ALA A 42 -0.74 10.57 11.74
CA ALA A 42 -1.16 10.37 13.11
C ALA A 42 -0.36 11.24 14.09
N GLU A 43 0.93 11.48 13.83
CA GLU A 43 1.76 12.41 14.62
C GLU A 43 1.34 13.87 14.42
N THR A 44 1.11 14.30 13.18
CA THR A 44 0.63 15.67 12.89
C THR A 44 -0.74 15.94 13.52
N ARG A 45 -1.64 14.96 13.53
CA ARG A 45 -2.93 15.10 14.24
C ARG A 45 -2.77 15.23 15.75
N ARG A 46 -1.76 14.60 16.35
CA ARG A 46 -1.48 14.70 17.79
C ARG A 46 -0.89 16.05 18.17
N SER A 47 -0.11 16.70 17.30
CA SER A 47 0.37 18.06 17.56
C SER A 47 -0.76 19.09 17.48
N LEU A 48 -1.65 18.98 16.47
CA LEU A 48 -2.81 19.87 16.35
C LEU A 48 -3.76 19.79 17.55
N LYS A 49 -4.05 18.58 18.06
CA LYS A 49 -4.87 18.42 19.26
C LYS A 49 -4.27 19.09 20.51
N ARG A 50 -2.94 19.11 20.63
CA ARG A 50 -2.26 19.79 21.74
C ARG A 50 -2.37 21.31 21.67
N MET A 51 -2.36 21.87 20.47
CA MET A 51 -2.54 23.31 20.27
C MET A 51 -3.97 23.75 20.58
N GLN A 52 -4.99 22.98 20.18
CA GLN A 52 -6.39 23.29 20.53
C GLN A 52 -6.63 23.28 22.05
N GLN A 53 -6.01 22.34 22.78
CA GLN A 53 -6.13 22.31 24.25
C GLN A 53 -5.49 23.52 24.96
N TRP A 54 -4.56 24.23 24.31
CA TRP A 54 -3.95 25.44 24.88
C TRP A 54 -4.75 26.71 24.57
N GLU A 55 -5.58 26.70 23.52
CA GLU A 55 -6.51 27.82 23.23
C GLU A 55 -7.79 27.75 24.07
N GLU A 56 -8.19 26.57 24.55
CA GLU A 56 -9.39 26.39 25.39
C GLU A 56 -9.18 26.66 26.89
N GLN A 57 -7.95 26.92 27.36
CA GLN A 57 -7.64 27.29 28.76
C GLN A 57 -7.39 28.79 28.91
#